data_AF-A0AB39KMC5-F1
#
_entry.id   AF-A0AB39KMC5-F1
#
_cell.length_a   1.000
_cell.length_b   1.000
_cell.length_c   1.000
_cell.angle_alpha   90.00
_cell.angle_beta   90.00
_cell.angle_gamma   90.00
#
_symmetry.space_group_name_H-M   'P 1'
#
loop_
_entity.id
_entity.type
_entity.pdbx_description
1 polymer ?
#
loop_
_entity_poly.entity_id
_entity_poly.type
_entity_poly.pdbx_seq_one_letter_code
_entity_poly.pdbx_strand_id
1 'polypeptide(L)'
;MSRNKIWVIDDDRAMRWVLEKTFKEEGFDVTNFEEAQTALERLHDAAPDVILTDIRMPGIDGLTFLSKVKNTHPDLPVIIMTAHSDLESAVSSYQTGAFEYLPKPFDIDEALALVNRAILHINKLQQQEATKATTPLQSTEIIGESPAMQEVFRAIGRLSQSHITVLINGESGTGKELVAHALHKHSPRRAKPFIALNMAAIPKDLIETELFGHEKGAFTGANTQHQGRFEQANGGTLFLDEIGDMPFETQTRLLRVLADGEFYRVGGHIPVKVDVRIVAATHQDLEKLVNEGRFREDLYHRLNVIRIHIPKLAHRSEDIPMLAQHFLARAGKELGVSPKILRTETTDYMQQLPWPGNVRQLENTCRWLTVMITGREVYPEDLPAELKQVAIQKSTNDASVTSPALVERIAVHHWDELLAQWAIQKLKNGEMKILDIATPMFERTLINAALQQTRGRKRHAAELLGWGRNTLTRKLKELGMDSTDDDEDDEVRSA
;
A
#
# COMPACT_ATOMS: atom_id res chain seq x y z
N MET A 1 25.44 25.19 -28.92
CA MET A 1 24.90 25.10 -27.55
C MET A 1 25.92 24.35 -26.72
N SER A 2 26.37 24.91 -25.60
CA SER A 2 27.25 24.19 -24.67
C SER A 2 26.53 22.92 -24.22
N ARG A 3 27.17 21.76 -24.33
CA ARG A 3 26.63 20.51 -23.78
C ARG A 3 26.64 20.63 -22.26
N ASN A 4 25.51 20.33 -21.61
CA ASN A 4 25.44 20.33 -20.15
C ASN A 4 26.33 19.19 -19.63
N LYS A 5 27.10 19.49 -18.59
CA LYS A 5 28.07 18.60 -17.97
C LYS A 5 27.43 17.81 -16.85
N ILE A 6 27.52 16.49 -16.91
CA ILE A 6 27.00 15.58 -15.89
C ILE A 6 28.17 14.80 -15.29
N TRP A 7 28.21 14.76 -13.96
CA TRP A 7 29.12 13.87 -13.24
C TRP A 7 28.38 12.67 -12.69
N VAL A 8 28.90 11.47 -12.93
CA VAL A 8 28.37 10.22 -12.38
C VAL A 8 29.41 9.62 -11.45
N ILE A 9 29.05 9.42 -10.19
CA ILE A 9 29.92 8.94 -9.12
C ILE A 9 29.30 7.66 -8.58
N ASP A 10 29.93 6.52 -8.83
CA ASP A 10 29.39 5.20 -8.48
C ASP A 10 30.54 4.19 -8.49
N ASP A 11 30.61 3.31 -7.48
CA ASP A 11 31.64 2.27 -7.43
C ASP A 11 31.34 1.13 -8.42
N ASP A 12 30.08 0.95 -8.82
CA ASP A 12 29.67 -0.01 -9.83
C ASP A 12 30.02 0.46 -11.25
N ARG A 13 31.01 -0.23 -11.85
CA ARG A 13 31.44 0.01 -13.23
C ARG A 13 30.32 -0.20 -14.26
N ALA A 14 29.44 -1.17 -14.06
CA ALA A 14 28.36 -1.45 -15.00
C ALA A 14 27.36 -0.29 -15.02
N MET A 15 26.99 0.23 -13.85
CA MET A 15 26.10 1.39 -13.73
C MET A 15 26.71 2.65 -14.36
N ARG A 16 27.98 2.96 -14.07
CA ARG A 16 28.67 4.10 -14.70
C ARG A 16 28.69 4.00 -16.22
N TRP A 17 28.95 2.82 -16.76
CA TRP A 17 29.01 2.61 -18.21
C TRP A 17 27.64 2.81 -18.87
N VAL A 18 26.57 2.26 -18.27
CA VAL A 18 25.20 2.41 -18.79
C VAL A 18 24.76 3.87 -18.76
N LEU A 19 24.96 4.56 -17.64
CA LEU A 19 24.61 5.99 -17.51
C LEU A 19 25.43 6.86 -18.46
N GLU A 20 26.74 6.63 -18.57
CA GLU A 20 27.61 7.37 -19.47
C GLU A 20 27.19 7.23 -20.93
N LYS A 21 26.93 5.99 -21.37
CA LYS A 21 26.53 5.72 -22.75
C LYS A 21 25.22 6.43 -23.08
N THR A 22 24.22 6.28 -22.23
CA THR A 22 22.89 6.85 -22.46
C THR A 22 22.91 8.38 -22.44
N PHE A 23 23.56 8.99 -21.44
CA PHE A 23 23.62 10.44 -21.35
C PHE A 23 24.45 11.06 -22.50
N LYS A 24 25.48 10.37 -23.01
CA LYS A 24 26.22 10.83 -24.20
C LYS A 24 25.38 10.73 -25.48
N GLU A 25 24.54 9.70 -25.62
CA GLU A 25 23.60 9.56 -26.75
C GLU A 25 22.58 10.71 -26.77
N GLU A 26 22.12 11.16 -25.60
CA GLU A 26 21.26 12.34 -25.43
C GLU A 26 22.01 13.69 -25.52
N GLY A 27 23.31 13.68 -25.81
CA GLY A 27 24.10 14.87 -26.11
C GLY A 27 24.69 15.59 -24.89
N PHE A 28 24.70 14.96 -23.71
CA PHE A 28 25.39 15.49 -22.52
C PHE A 28 26.90 15.22 -22.55
N ASP A 29 27.66 16.03 -21.83
CA ASP A 29 29.09 15.80 -21.57
C ASP A 29 29.26 15.09 -20.22
N VAL A 30 29.61 13.81 -20.22
CA VAL A 30 29.58 12.96 -19.02
C VAL A 30 30.99 12.64 -18.54
N THR A 31 31.26 12.87 -17.25
CA THR A 31 32.50 12.47 -16.57
C THR A 31 32.19 11.50 -15.44
N ASN A 32 32.88 10.36 -15.44
CA ASN A 32 32.68 9.30 -14.46
C ASN A 32 33.75 9.33 -13.36
N PHE A 33 33.35 9.00 -12.14
CA PHE A 33 34.22 8.86 -10.98
C PHE A 33 33.92 7.57 -10.23
N GLU A 34 34.97 6.88 -9.79
CA GLU A 34 34.89 5.66 -8.98
C GLU A 34 34.74 5.97 -7.50
N GLU A 35 35.29 7.11 -7.07
CA GLU A 35 35.36 7.51 -5.69
C GLU A 35 34.91 8.96 -5.53
N ALA A 36 34.11 9.22 -4.49
CA ALA A 36 33.65 10.56 -4.14
C ALA A 36 34.81 11.54 -3.88
N GLN A 37 35.95 11.06 -3.37
CA GLN A 37 37.10 11.91 -3.07
C GLN A 37 37.69 12.54 -4.34
N THR A 38 37.87 11.76 -5.41
CA THR A 38 38.36 12.26 -6.70
C THR A 38 37.39 13.28 -7.33
N ALA A 39 36.09 13.06 -7.15
CA ALA A 39 35.08 14.01 -7.60
C ALA A 39 35.14 15.33 -6.81
N LEU A 40 35.33 15.28 -5.48
CA LEU A 40 35.50 16.49 -4.66
C LEU A 40 36.74 17.30 -5.04
N GLU A 41 37.86 16.62 -5.28
CA GLU A 41 39.10 17.27 -5.71
C GLU A 41 38.91 17.98 -7.05
N ARG A 42 38.27 17.32 -8.02
CA ARG A 42 38.00 17.90 -9.34
C ARG A 42 36.97 19.04 -9.29
N LEU A 43 36.07 19.03 -8.32
CA LEU A 43 35.06 20.08 -8.13
C LEU A 43 35.69 21.45 -7.84
N HIS A 44 36.93 21.48 -7.34
CA HIS A 44 37.69 22.72 -7.16
C HIS A 44 38.10 23.37 -8.48
N ASP A 45 38.36 22.56 -9.52
CA ASP A 45 38.86 23.06 -10.82
C ASP A 45 37.75 23.25 -11.85
N ALA A 46 36.68 22.46 -11.78
CA ALA A 46 35.55 22.55 -12.70
C ALA A 46 34.25 22.07 -12.04
N ALA A 47 33.16 22.81 -12.24
CA ALA A 47 31.83 22.43 -11.78
C ALA A 47 31.01 21.78 -12.92
N PRO A 48 30.30 20.66 -12.67
CA PRO A 48 29.28 20.15 -13.57
C PRO A 48 27.98 20.96 -13.43
N ASP A 49 27.01 20.68 -14.30
CA ASP A 49 25.64 21.19 -14.14
C ASP A 49 24.82 20.29 -13.20
N VAL A 50 25.04 18.96 -13.23
CA VAL A 50 24.35 18.01 -12.34
C VAL A 50 25.31 16.93 -11.89
N ILE A 51 25.18 16.49 -10.63
CA ILE A 51 25.88 15.31 -10.11
C ILE A 51 24.88 14.19 -9.83
N LEU A 52 25.17 12.97 -10.29
CA LEU A 52 24.57 11.74 -9.81
C LEU A 52 25.59 11.01 -8.95
N THR A 53 25.24 10.67 -7.71
CA THR A 53 26.15 9.98 -6.78
C THR A 53 25.46 8.81 -6.10
N ASP A 54 26.10 7.65 -6.01
CA ASP A 54 25.64 6.57 -5.12
C ASP A 54 25.75 7.01 -3.65
N ILE A 55 24.84 6.55 -2.79
CA ILE A 55 24.94 6.67 -1.33
C ILE A 55 26.10 5.82 -0.82
N ARG A 56 26.22 4.56 -1.26
CA ARG A 56 27.19 3.63 -0.69
C ARG A 56 28.40 3.50 -1.60
N MET A 57 29.48 4.17 -1.24
CA MET A 57 30.76 4.07 -1.95
C MET A 57 31.90 3.85 -0.96
N PRO A 58 33.01 3.21 -1.36
CA PRO A 58 34.19 3.09 -0.55
C PRO A 58 34.74 4.47 -0.13
N GLY A 59 35.13 4.60 1.14
CA GLY A 59 35.69 5.85 1.68
C GLY A 59 34.62 6.86 2.07
N ILE A 60 34.37 7.86 1.21
CA ILE A 60 33.36 8.91 1.47
C ILE A 60 32.03 8.46 0.90
N ASP A 61 31.02 8.32 1.75
CA ASP A 61 29.65 8.01 1.34
C ASP A 61 28.98 9.19 0.59
N GLY A 62 27.94 8.91 -0.19
CA GLY A 62 27.25 9.89 -1.03
C GLY A 62 26.58 11.01 -0.24
N LEU A 63 26.14 10.77 1.00
CA LEU A 63 25.53 11.78 1.87
C LEU A 63 26.57 12.75 2.44
N THR A 64 27.74 12.24 2.81
CA THR A 64 28.89 13.05 3.23
C THR A 64 29.44 13.84 2.06
N PHE A 65 29.53 13.22 0.88
CA PHE A 65 29.85 13.91 -0.37
C PHE A 65 28.85 15.05 -0.63
N LEU A 66 27.55 14.78 -0.62
CA LEU A 66 26.49 15.78 -0.79
C LEU A 66 26.65 16.93 0.20
N SER A 67 26.90 16.62 1.48
CA SER A 67 27.09 17.65 2.52
C SER A 67 28.26 18.58 2.20
N LYS A 68 29.39 18.03 1.75
CA LYS A 68 30.58 18.81 1.35
C LYS A 68 30.31 19.64 0.09
N VAL A 69 29.64 19.07 -0.91
CA VAL A 69 29.24 19.78 -2.13
C VAL A 69 28.29 20.92 -1.78
N LYS A 70 27.23 20.68 -1.01
CA LYS A 70 26.24 21.69 -0.64
C LYS A 70 26.78 22.79 0.28
N ASN A 71 27.95 22.60 0.88
CA ASN A 71 28.64 23.64 1.66
C ASN A 71 29.52 24.54 0.79
N THR A 72 30.04 24.03 -0.33
CA THR A 72 30.90 24.79 -1.25
C THR A 72 30.14 25.33 -2.46
N HIS A 73 29.15 24.58 -2.93
CA HIS A 73 28.32 24.83 -4.12
C HIS A 73 26.84 24.54 -3.77
N PRO A 74 26.16 25.44 -3.04
CA PRO A 74 24.79 25.21 -2.55
C PRO A 74 23.78 24.95 -3.68
N ASP A 75 23.94 25.64 -4.80
CA ASP A 75 23.02 25.62 -5.94
C ASP A 75 23.21 24.42 -6.87
N LEU A 76 24.33 23.70 -6.76
CA LEU A 76 24.63 22.56 -7.61
C LEU A 76 23.65 21.42 -7.30
N PRO A 77 22.76 21.01 -8.23
CA PRO A 77 21.85 19.91 -7.97
C PRO A 77 22.61 18.59 -7.93
N VAL A 78 22.34 17.84 -6.87
CA VAL A 78 22.91 16.51 -6.65
C VAL A 78 21.74 15.54 -6.54
N ILE A 79 21.71 14.57 -7.45
CA ILE A 79 20.78 13.44 -7.45
C ILE A 79 21.49 12.28 -6.75
N ILE A 80 20.85 11.75 -5.72
CA ILE A 80 21.39 10.61 -4.98
C ILE A 80 20.81 9.31 -5.54
N MET A 81 21.67 8.37 -5.90
CA MET A 81 21.33 7.00 -6.28
C MET A 81 21.54 6.08 -5.08
N THR A 82 20.72 5.05 -4.89
CA THR A 82 20.95 4.07 -3.81
C THR A 82 20.35 2.73 -4.12
N ALA A 83 21.00 1.67 -3.63
CA ALA A 83 20.48 0.31 -3.63
C ALA A 83 19.43 0.05 -2.55
N HIS A 84 19.32 0.91 -1.53
CA HIS A 84 18.34 0.75 -0.46
C HIS A 84 17.30 1.86 -0.49
N SER A 85 16.07 1.40 -0.59
CA SER A 85 14.85 2.16 -0.77
C SER A 85 14.29 2.64 0.58
N ASP A 86 15.16 2.91 1.55
CA ASP A 86 14.80 3.13 2.94
C ASP A 86 14.49 4.61 3.25
N LEU A 87 13.49 4.80 4.11
CA LEU A 87 12.97 6.11 4.48
C LEU A 87 14.06 7.05 5.03
N GLU A 88 14.98 6.54 5.85
CA GLU A 88 16.02 7.38 6.48
C GLU A 88 16.98 7.98 5.45
N SER A 89 17.36 7.23 4.42
CA SER A 89 18.19 7.74 3.31
C SER A 89 17.45 8.79 2.50
N ALA A 90 16.19 8.54 2.14
CA ALA A 90 15.35 9.48 1.42
C ALA A 90 15.22 10.80 2.20
N VAL A 91 14.87 10.74 3.48
CA VAL A 91 14.66 11.93 4.30
C VAL A 91 15.98 12.67 4.58
N SER A 92 17.07 11.95 4.87
CA SER A 92 18.40 12.53 5.08
C SER A 92 18.92 13.26 3.84
N SER A 93 18.69 12.71 2.64
CA SER A 93 19.07 13.35 1.38
C SER A 93 18.40 14.72 1.20
N TYR A 94 17.08 14.81 1.40
CA TYR A 94 16.33 16.07 1.33
C TYR A 94 16.75 17.06 2.40
N GLN A 95 16.98 16.60 3.64
CA GLN A 95 17.43 17.46 4.74
C GLN A 95 18.84 18.01 4.55
N THR A 96 19.68 17.29 3.81
CA THR A 96 21.06 17.67 3.44
C THR A 96 21.09 18.56 2.18
N GLY A 97 19.97 18.68 1.47
CA GLY A 97 19.81 19.56 0.29
C GLY A 97 20.03 18.87 -1.05
N ALA A 98 19.84 17.54 -1.14
CA ALA A 98 19.77 16.83 -2.41
C ALA A 98 18.68 17.44 -3.29
N PHE A 99 18.92 17.45 -4.60
CA PHE A 99 17.90 17.89 -5.56
C PHE A 99 16.79 16.84 -5.66
N GLU A 100 17.20 15.58 -5.85
CA GLU A 100 16.28 14.44 -5.84
C GLU A 100 17.03 13.15 -5.53
N TYR A 101 16.27 12.06 -5.45
CA TYR A 101 16.68 10.73 -5.09
C TYR A 101 16.18 9.74 -6.15
N LEU A 102 17.01 8.77 -6.54
CA LEU A 102 16.77 7.78 -7.59
C LEU A 102 17.07 6.34 -7.05
N PRO A 103 16.05 5.52 -6.74
CA PRO A 103 16.24 4.18 -6.20
C PRO A 103 16.73 3.20 -7.28
N LYS A 104 17.71 2.35 -6.98
CA LYS A 104 18.15 1.23 -7.84
C LYS A 104 17.32 -0.03 -7.53
N PRO A 105 16.90 -0.81 -8.54
CA PRO A 105 17.05 -0.55 -9.97
C PRO A 105 16.08 0.53 -10.47
N PHE A 106 16.55 1.40 -11.36
CA PHE A 106 15.75 2.45 -11.99
C PHE A 106 15.73 2.29 -13.51
N ASP A 107 14.70 2.86 -14.15
CA ASP A 107 14.68 3.03 -15.60
C ASP A 107 15.63 4.17 -16.01
N ILE A 108 16.34 3.99 -17.12
CA ILE A 108 17.26 4.99 -17.66
C ILE A 108 16.50 6.25 -18.09
N ASP A 109 15.27 6.11 -18.57
CA ASP A 109 14.40 7.23 -18.93
C ASP A 109 14.03 8.08 -17.70
N GLU A 110 13.84 7.45 -16.54
CA GLU A 110 13.59 8.14 -15.26
C GLU A 110 14.81 8.97 -14.84
N ALA A 111 16.02 8.39 -14.97
CA ALA A 111 17.28 9.09 -14.69
C ALA A 111 17.48 10.29 -15.62
N LEU A 112 17.20 10.14 -16.93
CA LEU A 112 17.26 11.22 -17.92
C LEU A 112 16.27 12.34 -17.61
N ALA A 113 15.03 12.01 -17.26
CA ALA A 113 14.01 12.98 -16.90
C ALA A 113 14.41 13.79 -15.65
N LEU A 114 15.01 13.13 -14.66
CA LEU A 114 15.54 13.75 -13.45
C LEU A 114 16.67 14.73 -13.74
N VAL A 115 17.65 14.33 -14.56
CA VAL A 115 18.77 15.17 -14.97
C VAL A 115 18.29 16.41 -15.71
N ASN A 116 17.42 16.25 -16.71
CA ASN A 116 16.87 17.38 -17.45
C ASN A 116 16.13 18.36 -16.53
N ARG A 117 15.35 17.84 -15.58
CA ARG A 117 14.66 18.66 -14.58
C ARG A 117 15.62 19.38 -13.64
N ALA A 118 16.72 18.74 -13.22
CA ALA A 118 17.77 19.36 -12.42
C ALA A 118 18.42 20.53 -13.16
N ILE A 119 18.77 20.36 -14.44
CA ILE A 119 19.36 21.41 -15.30
C ILE A 119 18.37 22.59 -15.45
N LEU A 120 17.09 22.29 -15.71
CA LEU A 120 16.04 23.32 -15.81
C LEU A 120 15.81 24.07 -14.48
N HIS A 121 16.01 23.40 -13.35
CA HIS A 121 15.86 23.98 -12.03
C HIS A 121 16.98 24.98 -11.69
N ILE A 122 18.23 24.71 -12.09
CA ILE A 122 19.35 25.66 -11.94
C ILE A 122 19.05 26.99 -12.65
N ASN A 123 18.48 26.90 -13.86
CA ASN A 123 18.11 28.09 -14.65
C ASN A 123 17.01 28.93 -13.98
N LYS A 124 16.19 28.35 -13.10
CA LYS A 124 15.13 29.04 -12.34
C LYS A 124 15.55 29.44 -10.92
N LEU A 125 16.50 28.72 -10.31
CA LEU A 125 16.96 28.92 -8.93
C LEU A 125 17.92 30.09 -8.73
N GLN A 126 18.44 30.72 -9.80
CA GLN A 126 19.16 32.00 -9.71
C GLN A 126 18.33 33.15 -9.08
N GLN A 127 17.11 32.86 -8.57
CA GLN A 127 16.19 33.82 -7.98
C GLN A 127 15.77 33.57 -6.52
N GLN A 128 16.13 32.49 -5.80
CA GLN A 128 15.82 32.40 -4.34
C GLN A 128 16.44 31.18 -3.60
N GLU A 129 17.30 31.45 -2.60
CA GLU A 129 17.87 30.54 -1.57
C GLU A 129 17.01 30.58 -0.27
N ALA A 130 17.11 29.75 0.80
CA ALA A 130 17.61 28.42 1.16
C ALA A 130 17.36 28.26 2.69
N THR A 131 17.30 27.05 3.28
CA THR A 131 17.91 26.68 4.60
C THR A 131 17.68 25.21 5.05
N LYS A 132 18.65 24.66 5.81
CA LYS A 132 19.02 23.23 6.04
C LYS A 132 18.75 22.69 7.48
N ALA A 133 18.77 21.34 7.63
CA ALA A 133 19.69 20.52 8.48
C ALA A 133 19.16 19.45 9.50
N THR A 134 19.85 18.29 9.40
CA THR A 134 20.02 16.97 10.08
C THR A 134 20.16 16.71 11.59
N THR A 135 19.54 15.66 12.17
CA THR A 135 20.07 14.86 13.31
C THR A 135 19.46 13.43 13.30
N PRO A 136 20.19 12.33 13.58
CA PRO A 136 19.65 10.96 13.54
C PRO A 136 19.32 10.39 14.93
N LEU A 137 18.14 9.79 15.11
CA LEU A 137 17.79 8.94 16.27
C LEU A 137 16.72 7.88 15.90
N GLN A 138 17.12 6.61 16.04
CA GLN A 138 16.44 5.31 16.23
C GLN A 138 14.99 5.05 15.73
N SER A 139 14.84 3.82 15.21
CA SER A 139 13.90 3.29 14.23
C SER A 139 12.44 3.06 14.68
N THR A 140 11.51 3.60 13.89
CA THR A 140 10.17 3.06 13.66
C THR A 140 10.01 3.05 12.14
N GLU A 141 10.74 2.16 11.49
CA GLU A 141 10.96 2.23 10.05
C GLU A 141 9.75 1.72 9.29
N ILE A 142 9.27 2.53 8.35
CA ILE A 142 8.33 2.10 7.34
C ILE A 142 9.12 1.24 6.36
N ILE A 143 8.69 0.00 6.17
CA ILE A 143 9.36 -0.99 5.32
C ILE A 143 8.65 -1.04 3.96
N GLY A 144 9.44 -0.99 2.88
CA GLY A 144 8.98 -1.20 1.51
C GLY A 144 10.03 -0.81 0.49
N GLU A 145 10.21 -1.62 -0.55
CA GLU A 145 11.14 -1.36 -1.66
C GLU A 145 10.43 -1.11 -2.98
N SER A 146 9.13 -1.43 -3.06
CA SER A 146 8.33 -1.24 -4.27
C SER A 146 8.36 0.21 -4.79
N PRO A 147 8.29 0.42 -6.12
CA PRO A 147 8.28 1.76 -6.72
C PRO A 147 7.20 2.67 -6.13
N ALA A 148 6.02 2.12 -5.86
CA ALA A 148 4.91 2.85 -5.25
C ALA A 148 5.22 3.34 -3.82
N MET A 149 5.99 2.56 -3.04
CA MET A 149 6.45 3.01 -1.71
C MET A 149 7.57 4.05 -1.80
N GLN A 150 8.39 4.01 -2.84
CA GLN A 150 9.42 5.03 -3.06
C GLN A 150 8.82 6.42 -3.29
N GLU A 151 7.71 6.51 -4.01
CA GLU A 151 6.97 7.77 -4.15
C GLU A 151 6.48 8.30 -2.80
N VAL A 152 5.98 7.42 -1.92
CA VAL A 152 5.56 7.78 -0.56
C VAL A 152 6.75 8.30 0.25
N PHE A 153 7.91 7.65 0.19
CA PHE A 153 9.11 8.09 0.90
C PHE A 153 9.65 9.43 0.39
N ARG A 154 9.63 9.64 -0.95
CA ARG A 154 9.97 10.94 -1.54
C ARG A 154 9.02 12.04 -1.03
N ALA A 155 7.72 11.76 -0.98
CA ALA A 155 6.73 12.70 -0.46
C ALA A 155 6.98 13.03 1.02
N ILE A 156 7.25 12.02 1.87
CA ILE A 156 7.58 12.23 3.28
C ILE A 156 8.86 13.08 3.43
N GLY A 157 9.91 12.76 2.68
CA GLY A 157 11.16 13.53 2.68
C GLY A 157 10.93 15.02 2.38
N ARG A 158 10.23 15.30 1.28
CA ARG A 158 9.91 16.67 0.84
C ARG A 158 9.02 17.42 1.84
N LEU A 159 8.06 16.73 2.45
CA LEU A 159 7.06 17.36 3.34
C LEU A 159 7.50 17.43 4.81
N SER A 160 8.54 16.69 5.19
CA SER A 160 9.03 16.64 6.57
C SER A 160 9.35 18.03 7.13
N GLN A 161 10.02 18.88 6.34
CA GLN A 161 10.43 20.25 6.72
C GLN A 161 9.33 21.30 6.62
N SER A 162 8.19 20.97 6.00
CA SER A 162 7.08 21.91 5.81
C SER A 162 6.13 21.93 7.01
N HIS A 163 5.50 23.08 7.27
CA HIS A 163 4.40 23.21 8.24
C HIS A 163 3.02 22.97 7.62
N ILE A 164 2.96 22.68 6.31
CA ILE A 164 1.72 22.49 5.56
C ILE A 164 0.95 21.26 6.08
N THR A 165 -0.38 21.37 6.09
CA THR A 165 -1.30 20.27 6.38
C THR A 165 -1.18 19.18 5.32
N VAL A 166 -1.04 17.93 5.77
CA VAL A 166 -0.95 16.77 4.88
C VAL A 166 -2.17 15.88 5.08
N LEU A 167 -2.82 15.50 3.98
CA LEU A 167 -3.87 14.50 3.95
C LEU A 167 -3.31 13.16 3.46
N ILE A 168 -3.37 12.14 4.31
CA ILE A 168 -2.92 10.78 4.01
C ILE A 168 -4.14 9.93 3.62
N ASN A 169 -4.17 9.47 2.39
CA ASN A 169 -5.22 8.57 1.91
C ASN A 169 -4.69 7.16 1.79
N GLY A 170 -5.48 6.20 2.25
CA GLY A 170 -5.15 4.79 2.10
C GLY A 170 -6.17 3.92 2.81
N GLU A 171 -6.32 2.69 2.31
CA GLU A 171 -7.22 1.72 2.94
C GLU A 171 -6.83 1.43 4.40
N SER A 172 -7.75 0.79 5.12
CA SER A 172 -7.45 0.33 6.47
C SER A 172 -6.28 -0.65 6.46
N GLY A 173 -5.35 -0.47 7.41
CA GLY A 173 -4.19 -1.36 7.57
C GLY A 173 -3.04 -1.14 6.57
N THR A 174 -3.02 -0.08 5.76
CA THR A 174 -1.89 0.21 4.84
C THR A 174 -0.68 0.88 5.51
N GLY A 175 -0.84 1.40 6.73
CA GLY A 175 0.24 2.07 7.48
C GLY A 175 0.14 3.60 7.56
N LYS A 176 -1.06 4.18 7.44
CA LYS A 176 -1.29 5.65 7.52
C LYS A 176 -0.67 6.31 8.76
N GLU A 177 -0.84 5.67 9.92
CA GLU A 177 -0.30 6.16 11.20
C GLU A 177 1.24 6.18 11.20
N LEU A 178 1.89 5.18 10.60
CA LEU A 178 3.35 5.14 10.47
C LEU A 178 3.87 6.29 9.59
N VAL A 179 3.17 6.60 8.50
CA VAL A 179 3.49 7.76 7.65
C VAL A 179 3.33 9.08 8.42
N ALA A 180 2.28 9.23 9.23
CA ALA A 180 2.10 10.42 10.06
C ALA A 180 3.21 10.57 11.12
N HIS A 181 3.61 9.46 11.75
CA HIS A 181 4.75 9.43 12.67
C HIS A 181 6.05 9.81 11.97
N ALA A 182 6.31 9.28 10.77
CA ALA A 182 7.48 9.62 9.98
C ALA A 182 7.54 11.13 9.66
N LEU A 183 6.43 11.71 9.20
CA LEU A 183 6.33 13.15 8.95
C LEU A 183 6.67 13.97 10.20
N HIS A 184 6.18 13.57 11.38
CA HIS A 184 6.50 14.25 12.63
C HIS A 184 7.97 14.07 13.05
N LYS A 185 8.46 12.82 13.07
CA LYS A 185 9.83 12.45 13.47
C LYS A 185 10.89 13.20 12.68
N HIS A 186 10.65 13.43 11.40
CA HIS A 186 11.58 14.13 10.53
C HIS A 186 11.31 15.65 10.41
N SER A 187 10.33 16.18 11.13
CA SER A 187 10.02 17.61 11.11
C SER A 187 10.85 18.44 12.10
N PRO A 188 10.86 19.78 11.98
CA PRO A 188 11.39 20.67 13.01
C PRO A 188 10.72 20.48 14.38
N ARG A 189 9.51 19.88 14.41
CA ARG A 189 8.72 19.61 15.62
C ARG A 189 8.96 18.22 16.23
N ARG A 190 9.96 17.47 15.77
CA ARG A 190 10.25 16.09 16.25
C ARG A 190 10.43 15.94 17.77
N ALA A 191 10.84 17.00 18.47
CA ALA A 191 11.03 17.01 19.93
C ALA A 191 9.78 17.51 20.69
N LYS A 192 8.71 17.85 19.96
CA LYS A 192 7.45 18.36 20.50
C LYS A 192 6.40 17.24 20.52
N PRO A 193 5.26 17.42 21.19
CA PRO A 193 4.25 16.38 21.29
C PRO A 193 3.73 15.92 19.92
N PHE A 194 3.59 14.61 19.76
CA PHE A 194 2.79 13.99 18.72
C PHE A 194 1.53 13.42 19.36
N ILE A 195 0.38 14.02 19.09
CA ILE A 195 -0.90 13.57 19.63
C ILE A 195 -1.68 12.91 18.50
N ALA A 196 -1.94 11.61 18.61
CA ALA A 196 -2.77 10.86 17.67
C ALA A 196 -4.19 10.72 18.21
N LEU A 197 -5.18 10.93 17.35
CA LEU A 197 -6.59 10.78 17.69
C LEU A 197 -7.32 10.06 16.57
N ASN A 198 -7.91 8.91 16.88
CA ASN A 198 -8.72 8.14 15.93
C ASN A 198 -10.20 8.49 16.10
N MET A 199 -10.79 9.11 15.07
CA MET A 199 -12.17 9.59 15.13
C MET A 199 -13.18 8.44 15.22
N ALA A 200 -12.89 7.30 14.59
CA ALA A 200 -13.77 6.14 14.59
C ALA A 200 -13.83 5.42 15.95
N ALA A 201 -12.81 5.62 16.81
CA ALA A 201 -12.73 4.99 18.14
C ALA A 201 -13.45 5.79 19.24
N ILE A 202 -13.81 7.05 18.98
CA ILE A 202 -14.40 7.95 19.97
C ILE A 202 -15.90 8.12 19.67
N PRO A 203 -16.79 7.99 20.66
CA PRO A 203 -18.20 8.29 20.47
C PRO A 203 -18.39 9.70 19.91
N LYS A 204 -19.25 9.85 18.90
CA LYS A 204 -19.43 11.12 18.16
C LYS A 204 -19.67 12.32 19.07
N ASP A 205 -20.46 12.14 20.12
CA ASP A 205 -20.82 13.18 21.08
C ASP A 205 -19.63 13.64 21.95
N LEU A 206 -18.57 12.82 22.06
CA LEU A 206 -17.38 13.12 22.85
C LEU A 206 -16.23 13.69 22.02
N ILE A 207 -16.26 13.54 20.70
CA ILE A 207 -15.18 14.00 19.80
C ILE A 207 -14.90 15.50 20.01
N GLU A 208 -15.94 16.32 20.15
CA GLU A 208 -15.80 17.76 20.36
C GLU A 208 -15.06 18.05 21.69
N THR A 209 -15.46 17.39 22.77
CA THR A 209 -14.84 17.57 24.09
C THR A 209 -13.42 17.01 24.18
N GLU A 210 -13.12 15.93 23.46
CA GLU A 210 -11.75 15.38 23.39
C GLU A 210 -10.83 16.33 22.61
N LEU A 211 -11.28 16.86 21.46
CA LEU A 211 -10.47 17.75 20.62
C LEU A 211 -10.22 19.11 21.28
N PHE A 212 -11.30 19.77 21.72
CA PHE A 212 -11.27 21.17 22.15
C PHE A 212 -11.31 21.35 23.67
N GLY A 213 -11.52 20.29 24.44
CA GLY A 213 -11.68 20.40 25.89
C GLY A 213 -13.00 21.07 26.28
N HIS A 214 -13.24 21.17 27.59
CA HIS A 214 -14.45 21.78 28.12
C HIS A 214 -14.19 22.57 29.39
N GLU A 215 -14.99 23.60 29.61
CA GLU A 215 -15.03 24.34 30.88
C GLU A 215 -15.87 23.62 31.93
N LYS A 216 -15.63 23.94 33.20
CA LYS A 216 -16.46 23.42 34.30
C LYS A 216 -17.92 23.87 34.08
N GLY A 217 -18.85 22.92 34.10
CA GLY A 217 -20.28 23.16 33.90
C GLY A 217 -20.73 23.21 32.44
N ALA A 218 -19.88 22.87 31.47
CA ALA A 218 -20.24 22.89 30.05
C ALA A 218 -21.37 21.91 29.67
N PHE A 219 -21.50 20.79 30.38
CA PHE A 219 -22.58 19.80 30.24
C PHE A 219 -22.81 19.07 31.57
N THR A 220 -23.89 18.29 31.67
CA THR A 220 -24.21 17.50 32.87
C THR A 220 -23.09 16.47 33.14
N GLY A 221 -22.35 16.66 34.24
CA GLY A 221 -21.19 15.83 34.61
C GLY A 221 -19.82 16.50 34.43
N ALA A 222 -19.76 17.69 33.83
CA ALA A 222 -18.54 18.49 33.68
C ALA A 222 -18.11 19.16 35.00
N ASN A 223 -17.70 18.37 35.99
CA ASN A 223 -17.36 18.84 37.34
C ASN A 223 -16.01 19.61 37.40
N THR A 224 -15.14 19.35 36.43
CA THR A 224 -13.81 19.96 36.30
C THR A 224 -13.60 20.46 34.87
N GLN A 225 -12.71 21.42 34.71
CA GLN A 225 -12.22 21.81 33.39
C GLN A 225 -11.33 20.69 32.83
N HIS A 226 -11.43 20.42 31.53
CA HIS A 226 -10.60 19.43 30.84
C HIS A 226 -9.89 20.04 29.64
N GLN A 227 -8.62 19.72 29.49
CA GLN A 227 -7.77 20.21 28.40
C GLN A 227 -7.89 19.30 27.17
N GLY A 228 -8.28 19.87 26.03
CA GLY A 228 -8.43 19.13 24.77
C GLY A 228 -7.11 18.76 24.10
N ARG A 229 -7.20 17.88 23.10
CA ARG A 229 -6.04 17.42 22.31
C ARG A 229 -5.31 18.54 21.58
N PHE A 230 -6.02 19.59 21.14
CA PHE A 230 -5.38 20.75 20.51
C PHE A 230 -4.40 21.46 21.45
N GLU A 231 -4.75 21.61 22.73
CA GLU A 231 -3.85 22.25 23.69
C GLU A 231 -2.70 21.32 24.07
N GLN A 232 -2.96 20.02 24.20
CA GLN A 232 -1.91 19.01 24.44
C GLN A 232 -0.89 18.94 23.28
N ALA A 233 -1.36 19.16 22.05
CA ALA A 233 -0.54 19.16 20.85
C ALA A 233 0.14 20.51 20.57
N ASN A 234 -0.02 21.52 21.43
CA ASN A 234 0.50 22.87 21.18
C ASN A 234 2.04 22.87 20.99
N GLY A 235 2.49 23.51 19.92
CA GLY A 235 3.88 23.51 19.44
C GLY A 235 4.31 22.22 18.73
N GLY A 236 3.44 21.21 18.66
CA GLY A 236 3.70 19.88 18.13
C GLY A 236 2.88 19.54 16.88
N THR A 237 2.52 18.27 16.75
CA THR A 237 1.72 17.73 15.66
C THR A 237 0.48 17.02 16.21
N LEU A 238 -0.69 17.33 15.64
CA LEU A 238 -1.93 16.61 15.89
C LEU A 238 -2.25 15.74 14.66
N PHE A 239 -2.27 14.43 14.87
CA PHE A 239 -2.66 13.45 13.89
C PHE A 239 -4.13 13.07 14.06
N LEU A 240 -4.94 13.36 13.04
CA LEU A 240 -6.37 13.06 13.00
C LEU A 240 -6.59 11.86 12.08
N ASP A 241 -6.69 10.66 12.67
CA ASP A 241 -6.99 9.44 11.92
C ASP A 241 -8.50 9.29 11.70
N GLU A 242 -8.83 8.79 10.52
CA GLU A 242 -10.20 8.66 10.03
C GLU A 242 -11.02 9.97 10.07
N ILE A 243 -10.44 11.06 9.54
CA ILE A 243 -11.07 12.40 9.54
C ILE A 243 -12.47 12.43 8.90
N GLY A 244 -12.78 11.50 7.99
CA GLY A 244 -14.11 11.35 7.39
C GLY A 244 -15.22 10.97 8.38
N ASP A 245 -14.88 10.41 9.54
CA ASP A 245 -15.84 10.07 10.60
C ASP A 245 -16.14 11.24 11.56
N MET A 246 -15.52 12.41 11.34
CA MET A 246 -15.77 13.61 12.14
C MET A 246 -17.20 14.13 11.96
N PRO A 247 -17.96 14.36 13.06
CA PRO A 247 -19.29 14.96 12.99
C PRO A 247 -19.28 16.34 12.32
N PHE A 248 -20.33 16.63 11.55
CA PHE A 248 -20.43 17.87 10.76
C PHE A 248 -20.33 19.15 11.61
N GLU A 249 -20.87 19.13 12.84
CA GLU A 249 -20.80 20.28 13.76
C GLU A 249 -19.35 20.56 14.19
N THR A 250 -18.59 19.51 14.52
CA THR A 250 -17.17 19.59 14.91
C THR A 250 -16.29 20.11 13.78
N GLN A 251 -16.61 19.80 12.52
CA GLN A 251 -15.86 20.25 11.34
C GLN A 251 -15.76 21.78 11.27
N THR A 252 -16.81 22.50 11.67
CA THR A 252 -16.83 23.97 11.67
C THR A 252 -15.81 24.57 12.64
N ARG A 253 -15.63 23.94 13.81
CA ARG A 253 -14.61 24.38 14.78
C ARG A 253 -13.20 24.02 14.32
N LEU A 254 -13.01 22.84 13.72
CA LEU A 254 -11.73 22.46 13.13
C LEU A 254 -11.29 23.45 12.04
N LEU A 255 -12.21 23.88 11.19
CA LEU A 255 -11.95 24.89 10.16
C LEU A 255 -11.44 26.20 10.76
N ARG A 256 -12.03 26.67 11.86
CA ARG A 256 -11.56 27.88 12.57
C ARG A 256 -10.15 27.72 13.11
N VAL A 257 -9.81 26.57 13.68
CA VAL A 257 -8.43 26.32 14.13
C VAL A 257 -7.44 26.32 12.97
N LEU A 258 -7.80 25.69 11.85
CA LEU A 258 -6.97 25.68 10.65
C LEU A 258 -6.81 27.08 10.03
N ALA A 259 -7.81 27.96 10.21
CA ALA A 259 -7.81 29.32 9.70
C ALA A 259 -7.00 30.29 10.58
N ASP A 260 -7.32 30.33 11.86
CA ASP A 260 -6.93 31.41 12.78
C ASP A 260 -5.95 30.96 13.87
N GLY A 261 -5.72 29.65 14.02
CA GLY A 261 -4.88 29.09 15.09
C GLY A 261 -5.50 29.23 16.49
N GLU A 262 -6.82 29.45 16.58
CA GLU A 262 -7.53 29.61 17.84
C GLU A 262 -8.88 28.88 17.86
N PHE A 263 -9.32 28.50 19.05
CA PHE A 263 -10.64 27.91 19.29
C PHE A 263 -11.18 28.26 20.67
N TYR A 264 -12.44 27.89 20.91
CA TYR A 264 -13.08 27.98 22.22
C TYR A 264 -13.33 26.58 22.77
N ARG A 265 -13.05 26.39 24.06
CA ARG A 265 -13.49 25.17 24.77
C ARG A 265 -15.00 25.04 24.73
N VAL A 266 -15.52 23.83 24.86
CA VAL A 266 -16.97 23.62 24.98
C VAL A 266 -17.46 24.34 26.24
N GLY A 267 -18.46 25.21 26.08
CA GLY A 267 -18.98 26.09 27.15
C GLY A 267 -18.09 27.28 27.52
N GLY A 268 -16.95 27.46 26.86
CA GLY A 268 -16.02 28.56 27.11
C GLY A 268 -16.22 29.75 26.18
N HIS A 269 -15.89 30.95 26.67
CA HIS A 269 -15.93 32.21 25.90
C HIS A 269 -14.54 32.84 25.70
N ILE A 270 -13.50 32.24 26.28
CA ILE A 270 -12.13 32.71 26.18
C ILE A 270 -11.45 31.94 25.03
N PRO A 271 -10.90 32.63 24.01
CA PRO A 271 -10.20 31.97 22.91
C PRO A 271 -8.86 31.40 23.40
N VAL A 272 -8.55 30.19 22.95
CA VAL A 272 -7.29 29.48 23.21
C VAL A 272 -6.50 29.45 21.92
N LYS A 273 -5.33 30.09 21.91
CA LYS A 273 -4.39 30.08 20.79
C LYS A 273 -3.46 28.88 20.86
N VAL A 274 -3.32 28.17 19.75
CA VAL A 274 -2.44 27.01 19.62
C VAL A 274 -1.69 27.05 18.31
N ASP A 275 -0.43 26.63 18.33
CA ASP A 275 0.38 26.43 17.13
C ASP A 275 0.55 24.92 16.90
N VAL A 276 -0.27 24.31 16.05
CA VAL A 276 -0.30 22.86 15.84
C VAL A 276 -0.19 22.54 14.35
N ARG A 277 0.75 21.65 13.99
CA ARG A 277 0.79 21.07 12.65
C ARG A 277 -0.26 19.96 12.55
N ILE A 278 -1.16 20.06 11.58
CA ILE A 278 -2.19 19.04 11.35
C ILE A 278 -1.73 18.02 10.31
N VAL A 279 -1.87 16.75 10.65
CA VAL A 279 -1.77 15.64 9.70
C VAL A 279 -3.08 14.88 9.79
N ALA A 280 -3.80 14.76 8.68
CA ALA A 280 -5.08 14.05 8.65
C ALA A 280 -4.93 12.76 7.85
N ALA A 281 -5.66 11.71 8.23
CA ALA A 281 -5.70 10.45 7.49
C ALA A 281 -7.14 9.98 7.30
N THR A 282 -7.41 9.30 6.19
CA THR A 282 -8.70 8.62 5.97
C THR A 282 -8.61 7.51 4.93
N HIS A 283 -9.46 6.50 5.09
CA HIS A 283 -9.76 5.52 4.03
C HIS A 283 -10.96 5.91 3.15
N GLN A 284 -11.75 6.90 3.56
CA GLN A 284 -12.96 7.32 2.87
C GLN A 284 -12.65 8.30 1.74
N ASP A 285 -13.54 8.37 0.76
CA ASP A 285 -13.52 9.38 -0.28
C ASP A 285 -14.19 10.66 0.24
N LEU A 286 -13.38 11.64 0.63
CA LEU A 286 -13.89 12.91 1.16
C LEU A 286 -14.66 13.71 0.12
N GLU A 287 -14.33 13.62 -1.17
CA GLU A 287 -15.06 14.32 -2.23
C GLU A 287 -16.48 13.79 -2.35
N LYS A 288 -16.63 12.46 -2.26
CA LYS A 288 -17.94 11.82 -2.18
C LYS A 288 -18.72 12.28 -0.95
N LEU A 289 -18.08 12.33 0.22
CA LEU A 289 -18.74 12.82 1.45
C LEU A 289 -19.15 14.29 1.38
N VAL A 290 -18.39 15.13 0.65
CA VAL A 290 -18.76 16.52 0.38
C VAL A 290 -20.03 16.57 -0.48
N ASN A 291 -20.08 15.79 -1.56
CA ASN A 291 -21.25 15.70 -2.44
C ASN A 291 -22.50 15.16 -1.71
N GLU A 292 -22.30 14.28 -0.72
CA GLU A 292 -23.37 13.75 0.14
C GLU A 292 -23.78 14.72 1.28
N GLY A 293 -23.14 15.89 1.41
CA GLY A 293 -23.40 16.86 2.49
C GLY A 293 -22.96 16.38 3.88
N ARG A 294 -22.12 15.35 3.95
CA ARG A 294 -21.61 14.75 5.20
C ARG A 294 -20.25 15.33 5.62
N PHE A 295 -19.54 15.96 4.69
CA PHE A 295 -18.29 16.64 4.94
C PHE A 295 -18.33 18.05 4.34
N ARG A 296 -17.75 19.03 5.02
CA ARG A 296 -17.76 20.41 4.54
C ARG A 296 -16.72 20.61 3.44
N GLU A 297 -17.14 21.27 2.37
CA GLU A 297 -16.29 21.61 1.21
C GLU A 297 -15.12 22.52 1.62
N ASP A 298 -15.39 23.55 2.45
CA ASP A 298 -14.38 24.49 2.95
C ASP A 298 -13.26 23.79 3.77
N LEU A 299 -13.64 22.86 4.64
CA LEU A 299 -12.70 22.04 5.40
C LEU A 299 -11.92 21.08 4.50
N TYR A 300 -12.58 20.45 3.52
CA TYR A 300 -11.90 19.55 2.58
C TYR A 300 -10.78 20.28 1.84
N HIS A 301 -11.04 21.48 1.29
CA HIS A 301 -10.00 22.26 0.62
C HIS A 301 -8.86 22.70 1.54
N ARG A 302 -9.15 22.98 2.82
CA ARG A 302 -8.12 23.36 3.80
C ARG A 302 -7.26 22.18 4.27
N LEU A 303 -7.80 20.96 4.24
CA LEU A 303 -7.08 19.73 4.57
C LEU A 303 -6.32 19.17 3.36
N ASN A 304 -6.93 19.22 2.17
CA ASN A 304 -6.39 18.66 0.94
C ASN A 304 -5.42 19.64 0.23
N VAL A 305 -4.45 20.17 0.98
CA VAL A 305 -3.39 21.02 0.42
C VAL A 305 -2.34 20.16 -0.26
N ILE A 306 -1.88 19.12 0.43
CA ILE A 306 -0.98 18.10 -0.11
C ILE A 306 -1.52 16.72 0.27
N ARG A 307 -1.61 15.83 -0.73
CA ARG A 307 -2.13 14.48 -0.59
C ARG A 307 -1.01 13.45 -0.71
N ILE A 308 -0.92 12.53 0.25
CA ILE A 308 -0.07 11.33 0.15
C ILE A 308 -1.01 10.13 0.01
N HIS A 309 -0.91 9.43 -1.13
CA HIS A 309 -1.65 8.20 -1.35
C HIS A 309 -0.78 7.00 -0.97
N ILE A 310 -1.23 6.16 -0.02
CA ILE A 310 -0.55 4.93 0.36
C ILE A 310 -1.13 3.77 -0.45
N PRO A 311 -0.30 3.05 -1.23
CA PRO A 311 -0.77 1.94 -2.04
C PRO A 311 -1.25 0.76 -1.18
N LYS A 312 -2.27 0.06 -1.68
CA LYS A 312 -2.74 -1.22 -1.12
C LYS A 312 -1.62 -2.25 -1.18
N LEU A 313 -1.60 -3.18 -0.25
CA LEU A 313 -0.59 -4.25 -0.23
C LEU A 313 -0.59 -5.07 -1.52
N ALA A 314 -1.77 -5.32 -2.11
CA ALA A 314 -1.90 -6.02 -3.40
C ALA A 314 -1.23 -5.29 -4.58
N HIS A 315 -1.09 -3.97 -4.53
CA HIS A 315 -0.43 -3.19 -5.59
C HIS A 315 1.09 -3.06 -5.37
N ARG A 316 1.59 -3.58 -4.24
CA ARG A 316 3.01 -3.67 -3.86
C ARG A 316 3.31 -5.06 -3.31
N SER A 317 2.89 -6.09 -4.05
CA SER A 317 3.07 -7.48 -3.63
C SER A 317 4.54 -7.87 -3.46
N GLU A 318 5.44 -7.19 -4.16
CA GLU A 318 6.91 -7.32 -4.04
C GLU A 318 7.42 -7.02 -2.61
N ASP A 319 6.70 -6.23 -1.82
CA ASP A 319 7.07 -5.91 -0.43
C ASP A 319 6.68 -7.02 0.56
N ILE A 320 5.79 -7.94 0.17
CA ILE A 320 5.23 -8.98 1.06
C ILE A 320 6.32 -9.88 1.68
N PRO A 321 7.33 -10.39 0.94
CA PRO A 321 8.36 -11.26 1.52
C PRO A 321 9.13 -10.56 2.65
N MET A 322 9.55 -9.31 2.41
CA MET A 322 10.29 -8.52 3.38
C MET A 322 9.44 -8.19 4.61
N LEU A 323 8.20 -7.76 4.40
CA LEU A 323 7.26 -7.47 5.48
C LEU A 323 6.97 -8.73 6.31
N ALA A 324 6.75 -9.87 5.66
CA ALA A 324 6.47 -11.13 6.34
C ALA A 324 7.67 -11.60 7.16
N GLN A 325 8.89 -11.51 6.62
CA GLN A 325 10.11 -11.82 7.36
C GLN A 325 10.25 -10.95 8.60
N HIS A 326 10.02 -9.64 8.47
CA HIS A 326 10.04 -8.71 9.60
C HIS A 326 8.99 -9.08 10.67
N PHE A 327 7.74 -9.34 10.28
CA PHE A 327 6.68 -9.68 11.23
C PHE A 327 6.89 -11.02 11.91
N LEU A 328 7.40 -12.04 11.20
CA LEU A 328 7.75 -13.34 11.80
C LEU A 328 8.92 -13.21 12.79
N ALA A 329 9.92 -12.39 12.48
CA ALA A 329 11.02 -12.10 13.39
C ALA A 329 10.52 -11.37 14.66
N ARG A 330 9.67 -10.37 14.48
CA ARG A 330 9.06 -9.61 15.59
C ARG A 330 8.17 -10.49 16.47
N ALA A 331 7.31 -11.31 15.86
CA ALA A 331 6.45 -12.25 16.58
C ALA A 331 7.25 -13.31 17.33
N GLY A 332 8.32 -13.85 16.72
CA GLY A 332 9.22 -14.78 17.40
C GLY A 332 9.88 -14.16 18.64
N LYS A 333 10.39 -12.93 18.52
CA LYS A 333 10.98 -12.18 19.65
C LYS A 333 9.97 -11.92 20.76
N GLU A 334 8.75 -11.54 20.41
CA GLU A 334 7.67 -11.27 21.37
C GLU A 334 7.24 -12.53 22.14
N LEU A 335 7.14 -13.67 21.45
CA LEU A 335 6.70 -14.94 22.02
C LEU A 335 7.84 -15.77 22.61
N GLY A 336 9.09 -15.31 22.52
CA GLY A 336 10.27 -16.03 23.02
C GLY A 336 10.59 -17.31 22.23
N VAL A 337 10.20 -17.37 20.95
CA VAL A 337 10.43 -18.52 20.06
C VAL A 337 11.29 -18.14 18.86
N SER A 338 11.94 -19.12 18.27
CA SER A 338 12.68 -18.92 17.01
C SER A 338 11.73 -18.45 15.90
N PRO A 339 12.11 -17.43 15.12
CA PRO A 339 11.32 -16.98 13.98
C PRO A 339 11.04 -18.11 12.99
N LYS A 340 9.80 -18.15 12.50
CA LYS A 340 9.42 -19.05 11.41
C LYS A 340 10.04 -18.59 10.09
N ILE A 341 10.30 -19.54 9.20
CA ILE A 341 10.86 -19.31 7.87
C ILE A 341 9.78 -19.66 6.85
N LEU A 342 9.40 -18.70 6.01
CA LEU A 342 8.53 -18.99 4.87
C LEU A 342 9.32 -19.70 3.79
N ARG A 343 8.78 -20.80 3.26
CA ARG A 343 9.31 -21.40 2.02
C ARG A 343 9.03 -20.49 0.83
N THR A 344 9.79 -20.68 -0.24
CA THR A 344 9.61 -19.94 -1.50
C THR A 344 8.20 -20.13 -2.04
N GLU A 345 7.66 -21.35 -2.06
CA GLU A 345 6.31 -21.59 -2.57
C GLU A 345 5.23 -20.87 -1.75
N THR A 346 5.40 -20.80 -0.43
CA THR A 346 4.50 -20.06 0.48
C THR A 346 4.58 -18.56 0.23
N THR A 347 5.78 -18.05 0.01
CA THR A 347 6.02 -16.63 -0.25
C THR A 347 5.38 -16.22 -1.57
N ASP A 348 5.62 -16.99 -2.64
CA ASP A 348 5.04 -16.76 -3.97
C ASP A 348 3.51 -16.82 -3.92
N TYR A 349 2.96 -17.77 -3.16
CA TYR A 349 1.52 -17.86 -2.94
C TYR A 349 0.97 -16.63 -2.20
N MET A 350 1.64 -16.20 -1.12
CA MET A 350 1.24 -15.02 -0.35
C MET A 350 1.28 -13.73 -1.19
N GLN A 351 2.19 -13.62 -2.15
CA GLN A 351 2.25 -12.46 -3.07
C GLN A 351 1.02 -12.33 -3.97
N GLN A 352 0.35 -13.44 -4.30
CA GLN A 352 -0.81 -13.45 -5.20
C GLN A 352 -2.14 -13.11 -4.48
N LEU A 353 -2.15 -13.14 -3.15
CA LEU A 353 -3.34 -12.90 -2.35
C LEU A 353 -3.78 -11.41 -2.39
N PRO A 354 -5.08 -11.10 -2.27
CA PRO A 354 -5.57 -9.72 -2.33
C PRO A 354 -5.31 -8.89 -1.07
N TRP A 355 -5.09 -9.52 0.08
CA TRP A 355 -4.85 -8.83 1.36
C TRP A 355 -5.83 -7.66 1.65
N PRO A 356 -7.16 -7.91 1.79
CA PRO A 356 -8.14 -6.85 2.04
C PRO A 356 -7.88 -6.04 3.32
N GLY A 357 -7.23 -6.63 4.33
CA GLY A 357 -6.79 -5.90 5.54
C GLY A 357 -5.35 -5.37 5.45
N ASN A 358 -4.77 -5.37 4.25
CA ASN A 358 -3.44 -4.86 3.91
C ASN A 358 -2.34 -5.38 4.88
N VAL A 359 -1.41 -4.51 5.27
CA VAL A 359 -0.25 -4.84 6.11
C VAL A 359 -0.69 -5.35 7.49
N ARG A 360 -1.79 -4.82 8.04
CA ARG A 360 -2.34 -5.29 9.33
C ARG A 360 -2.82 -6.74 9.25
N GLN A 361 -3.42 -7.15 8.14
CA GLN A 361 -3.80 -8.55 7.94
C GLN A 361 -2.56 -9.44 7.83
N LEU A 362 -1.54 -9.01 7.06
CA LEU A 362 -0.28 -9.74 6.94
C LEU A 362 0.41 -9.92 8.29
N GLU A 363 0.51 -8.86 9.10
CA GLU A 363 1.08 -8.91 10.46
C GLU A 363 0.33 -9.92 11.35
N ASN A 364 -1.01 -9.87 11.34
CA ASN A 364 -1.83 -10.81 12.10
C ASN A 364 -1.66 -12.25 11.62
N THR A 365 -1.56 -12.48 10.31
CA THR A 365 -1.28 -13.80 9.74
C THR A 365 0.08 -14.31 10.19
N CYS A 366 1.15 -13.50 10.11
CA CYS A 366 2.48 -13.89 10.58
C CYS A 366 2.49 -14.23 12.09
N ARG A 367 1.78 -13.46 12.90
CA ARG A 367 1.64 -13.74 14.34
C ARG A 367 0.90 -15.04 14.59
N TRP A 368 -0.18 -15.29 13.86
CA TRP A 368 -0.96 -16.53 13.92
C TRP A 368 -0.11 -17.75 13.52
N LEU A 369 0.67 -17.66 12.42
CA LEU A 369 1.57 -18.72 11.97
C LEU A 369 2.64 -19.05 13.04
N THR A 370 3.13 -18.02 13.74
CA THR A 370 4.14 -18.20 14.80
C THR A 370 3.59 -19.02 15.97
N VAL A 371 2.29 -18.87 16.30
CA VAL A 371 1.62 -19.58 17.39
C VAL A 371 1.16 -20.98 16.97
N MET A 372 0.57 -21.11 15.79
CA MET A 372 -0.15 -22.33 15.39
C MET A 372 0.75 -23.40 14.80
N ILE A 373 1.89 -23.03 14.21
CA ILE A 373 2.80 -23.97 13.58
C ILE A 373 3.85 -24.41 14.59
N THR A 374 4.04 -25.72 14.75
CA THR A 374 5.13 -26.29 15.55
C THR A 374 6.45 -26.31 14.79
N GLY A 375 6.43 -26.63 13.49
CA GLY A 375 7.59 -26.61 12.60
C GLY A 375 8.23 -25.22 12.43
N ARG A 376 9.52 -25.19 12.06
CA ARG A 376 10.23 -23.92 11.78
C ARG A 376 9.89 -23.36 10.40
N GLU A 377 9.63 -24.24 9.44
CA GLU A 377 9.27 -23.90 8.07
C GLU A 377 7.76 -23.84 7.92
N VAL A 378 7.28 -22.88 7.13
CA VAL A 378 5.86 -22.68 6.84
C VAL A 378 5.59 -23.06 5.39
N TYR A 379 4.65 -23.99 5.20
CA TYR A 379 4.17 -24.45 3.90
C TYR A 379 2.90 -23.70 3.48
N PRO A 380 2.53 -23.70 2.18
CA PRO A 380 1.26 -23.11 1.74
C PRO A 380 0.04 -23.74 2.43
N GLU A 381 0.15 -25.03 2.77
CA GLU A 381 -0.85 -25.80 3.51
C GLU A 381 -1.01 -25.36 4.97
N ASP A 382 -0.07 -24.62 5.54
CA ASP A 382 -0.17 -24.12 6.91
C ASP A 382 -0.92 -22.79 6.98
N LEU A 383 -1.20 -22.14 5.84
CA LEU A 383 -1.90 -20.86 5.82
C LEU A 383 -3.37 -21.01 6.29
N PRO A 384 -3.96 -19.97 6.91
CA PRO A 384 -5.38 -19.96 7.27
C PRO A 384 -6.30 -20.29 6.10
N ALA A 385 -7.41 -20.99 6.36
CA ALA A 385 -8.35 -21.42 5.33
C ALA A 385 -8.96 -20.25 4.55
N GLU A 386 -9.12 -19.10 5.21
CA GLU A 386 -9.63 -17.86 4.63
C GLU A 386 -8.71 -17.31 3.54
N LEU A 387 -7.39 -17.52 3.67
CA LEU A 387 -6.43 -17.11 2.64
C LEU A 387 -6.40 -18.12 1.47
N LYS A 388 -6.69 -19.40 1.75
CA LYS A 388 -6.71 -20.47 0.74
C LYS A 388 -7.88 -20.36 -0.23
N GLN A 389 -9.06 -19.96 0.25
CA GLN A 389 -10.29 -19.92 -0.55
C GLN A 389 -10.33 -18.74 -1.55
N VAL A 390 -9.60 -17.67 -1.26
CA VAL A 390 -9.67 -16.41 -2.03
C VAL A 390 -8.92 -16.50 -3.36
N ALA A 391 -7.91 -17.36 -3.49
CA ALA A 391 -7.20 -17.59 -4.76
C ALA A 391 -8.10 -18.20 -5.85
N ILE A 392 -9.15 -18.94 -5.48
CA ILE A 392 -10.08 -19.58 -6.42
C ILE A 392 -11.10 -18.56 -6.98
N GLN A 393 -11.31 -17.42 -6.32
CA GLN A 393 -12.30 -16.40 -6.71
C GLN A 393 -11.72 -15.26 -7.56
N LYS A 394 -10.39 -15.15 -7.69
CA LYS A 394 -9.74 -14.01 -8.37
C LYS A 394 -9.72 -14.10 -9.91
N SER A 395 -10.15 -15.21 -10.50
CA SER A 395 -10.27 -15.36 -11.97
C SER A 395 -11.68 -15.10 -12.50
N THR A 396 -12.62 -14.64 -11.68
CA THR A 396 -14.05 -14.50 -12.08
C THR A 396 -14.68 -13.12 -11.92
N ASN A 397 -13.93 -12.05 -11.63
CA ASN A 397 -14.55 -10.73 -11.47
C ASN A 397 -13.73 -9.59 -12.08
N ASP A 398 -14.01 -9.28 -13.33
CA ASP A 398 -13.96 -7.90 -13.81
C ASP A 398 -15.05 -7.65 -14.87
N ALA A 399 -16.21 -7.13 -14.42
CA ALA A 399 -17.06 -6.15 -15.11
C ALA A 399 -18.41 -6.02 -14.41
N SER A 400 -18.61 -4.88 -13.76
CA SER A 400 -19.89 -4.40 -13.25
C SER A 400 -20.83 -3.97 -14.38
N VAL A 401 -21.94 -4.68 -14.62
CA VAL A 401 -23.19 -4.08 -15.14
C VAL A 401 -24.41 -4.83 -14.58
N THR A 402 -25.25 -4.08 -13.86
CA THR A 402 -26.55 -4.45 -13.32
C THR A 402 -27.58 -4.74 -14.42
N SER A 403 -28.00 -6.00 -14.59
CA SER A 403 -29.28 -6.40 -15.22
C SER A 403 -29.54 -7.91 -15.02
N PRO A 404 -30.68 -8.34 -14.44
CA PRO A 404 -30.96 -9.75 -14.17
C PRO A 404 -31.10 -10.63 -15.43
N ALA A 405 -31.33 -10.06 -16.62
CA ALA A 405 -31.39 -10.79 -17.88
C ALA A 405 -30.01 -11.16 -18.47
N LEU A 406 -28.90 -10.58 -17.98
CA LEU A 406 -27.54 -10.85 -18.47
C LEU A 406 -26.87 -12.02 -17.72
N VAL A 407 -27.25 -12.24 -16.45
CA VAL A 407 -26.69 -13.28 -15.58
C VAL A 407 -26.91 -14.68 -16.17
N GLU A 408 -28.04 -14.90 -16.82
CA GLU A 408 -28.37 -16.20 -17.44
C GLU A 408 -27.53 -16.46 -18.71
N ARG A 409 -27.05 -15.41 -19.40
CA ARG A 409 -26.14 -15.55 -20.56
C ARG A 409 -24.67 -15.69 -20.16
N ILE A 410 -24.24 -15.01 -19.10
CA ILE A 410 -22.85 -15.07 -18.61
C ILE A 410 -22.52 -16.47 -18.06
N ALA A 411 -23.47 -17.11 -17.36
CA ALA A 411 -23.26 -18.44 -16.79
C ALA A 411 -23.05 -19.53 -17.85
N VAL A 412 -23.70 -19.41 -19.02
CA VAL A 412 -23.55 -20.39 -20.12
C VAL A 412 -22.19 -20.25 -20.79
N HIS A 413 -21.69 -19.03 -20.99
CA HIS A 413 -20.40 -18.79 -21.64
C HIS A 413 -19.18 -19.18 -20.78
N HIS A 414 -19.34 -19.26 -19.45
CA HIS A 414 -18.21 -19.50 -18.55
C HIS A 414 -17.78 -20.98 -18.48
N TRP A 415 -18.70 -21.93 -18.68
CA TRP A 415 -18.33 -23.35 -18.63
C TRP A 415 -17.59 -23.81 -19.90
N ASP A 416 -17.96 -23.28 -21.06
CA ASP A 416 -17.29 -23.58 -22.34
C ASP A 416 -15.82 -23.14 -22.31
N GLU A 417 -15.53 -21.98 -21.70
CA GLU A 417 -14.17 -21.46 -21.51
C GLU A 417 -13.35 -22.32 -20.53
N LEU A 418 -13.96 -22.75 -19.41
CA LEU A 418 -13.30 -23.65 -18.45
C LEU A 418 -13.02 -25.03 -19.07
N LEU A 419 -13.96 -25.55 -19.86
CA LEU A 419 -13.77 -26.81 -20.59
C LEU A 419 -12.68 -26.68 -21.65
N ALA A 420 -12.60 -25.54 -22.36
CA ALA A 420 -11.55 -25.26 -23.33
C ALA A 420 -10.18 -25.19 -22.66
N GLN A 421 -10.05 -24.50 -21.52
CA GLN A 421 -8.81 -24.43 -20.75
C GLN A 421 -8.38 -25.82 -20.25
N TRP A 422 -9.31 -26.60 -19.71
CA TRP A 422 -9.04 -27.98 -19.31
C TRP A 422 -8.55 -28.84 -20.49
N ALA A 423 -9.22 -28.75 -21.65
CA ALA A 423 -8.85 -29.50 -22.85
C ALA A 423 -7.45 -29.13 -23.35
N ILE A 424 -7.13 -27.82 -23.40
CA ILE A 424 -5.80 -27.32 -23.78
C ILE A 424 -4.73 -27.84 -22.82
N GLN A 425 -5.00 -27.85 -21.52
CA GLN A 425 -4.03 -28.32 -20.52
C GLN A 425 -3.81 -29.83 -20.60
N LYS A 426 -4.86 -30.63 -20.79
CA LYS A 426 -4.73 -32.09 -20.98
C LYS A 426 -3.98 -32.45 -22.26
N LEU A 427 -4.26 -31.75 -23.36
CA LEU A 427 -3.53 -31.95 -24.62
C LEU A 427 -2.06 -31.53 -24.51
N LYS A 428 -1.75 -30.43 -23.80
CA LYS A 428 -0.35 -30.01 -23.53
C LYS A 428 0.42 -31.06 -22.71
N ASN A 429 -0.27 -31.79 -21.84
CA ASN A 429 0.32 -32.88 -21.05
C ASN A 429 0.44 -34.20 -21.83
N GLY A 430 0.09 -34.22 -23.13
CA GLY A 430 0.21 -35.39 -24.00
C GLY A 430 -0.92 -36.42 -23.86
N GLU A 431 -2.02 -36.09 -23.18
CA GLU A 431 -3.16 -36.99 -23.05
C GLU A 431 -3.94 -37.08 -24.37
N MET A 432 -4.25 -38.32 -24.79
CA MET A 432 -5.01 -38.63 -26.01
C MET A 432 -6.40 -39.13 -25.64
N LYS A 433 -7.37 -39.01 -26.57
CA LYS A 433 -8.77 -39.42 -26.39
C LYS A 433 -9.47 -38.75 -25.20
N ILE A 434 -9.23 -37.46 -24.98
CA ILE A 434 -9.81 -36.68 -23.86
C ILE A 434 -11.35 -36.68 -23.82
N LEU A 435 -12.03 -36.97 -24.95
CA LEU A 435 -13.49 -37.15 -24.99
C LEU A 435 -13.99 -38.35 -24.16
N ASP A 436 -13.17 -39.39 -24.03
CA ASP A 436 -13.49 -40.57 -23.19
C ASP A 436 -13.49 -40.20 -21.69
N ILE A 437 -12.91 -39.05 -21.33
CA ILE A 437 -12.88 -38.51 -19.96
C ILE A 437 -13.95 -37.42 -19.79
N ALA A 438 -14.03 -36.49 -20.74
CA ALA A 438 -14.94 -35.36 -20.66
C ALA A 438 -16.42 -35.77 -20.75
N THR A 439 -16.75 -36.69 -21.66
CA THR A 439 -18.15 -37.10 -21.90
C THR A 439 -18.76 -37.76 -20.66
N PRO A 440 -18.11 -38.75 -20.01
CA PRO A 440 -18.64 -39.34 -18.78
C PRO A 440 -18.78 -38.34 -17.62
N MET A 441 -17.84 -37.42 -17.47
CA MET A 441 -17.91 -36.38 -16.43
C MET A 441 -19.08 -35.43 -16.65
N PHE A 442 -19.29 -35.02 -17.91
CA PHE A 442 -20.41 -34.17 -18.30
C PHE A 442 -21.76 -34.86 -18.07
N GLU A 443 -21.92 -36.09 -18.58
CA GLU A 443 -23.15 -36.87 -18.40
C GLU A 443 -23.45 -37.12 -16.92
N ARG A 444 -22.46 -37.49 -16.10
CA ARG A 444 -22.63 -37.69 -14.65
C ARG A 444 -23.13 -36.44 -13.95
N THR A 445 -22.57 -35.28 -14.30
CA THR A 445 -22.94 -34.00 -13.69
C THR A 445 -24.39 -33.65 -13.98
N LEU A 446 -24.82 -33.77 -15.24
CA LEU A 446 -26.20 -33.49 -15.64
C LEU A 446 -27.19 -34.48 -15.05
N ILE A 447 -26.85 -35.77 -15.03
CA ILE A 447 -27.69 -36.82 -14.43
C ILE A 447 -27.89 -36.56 -12.94
N ASN A 448 -26.84 -36.20 -12.21
CA ASN A 448 -26.92 -35.88 -10.78
C ASN A 448 -27.82 -34.66 -10.52
N ALA A 449 -27.66 -33.59 -11.29
CA ALA A 449 -28.49 -32.40 -11.16
C ALA A 449 -29.98 -32.72 -11.39
N ALA A 450 -30.30 -33.50 -12.44
CA ALA A 450 -31.66 -33.92 -12.73
C ALA A 450 -32.24 -34.84 -11.63
N LEU A 451 -31.45 -35.80 -11.13
CA LEU A 451 -31.87 -36.68 -10.04
C LEU A 451 -32.10 -35.91 -8.72
N GLN A 452 -31.23 -34.94 -8.40
CA GLN A 452 -31.38 -34.11 -7.22
C GLN A 452 -32.67 -33.27 -7.27
N GLN A 453 -32.95 -32.65 -8.42
CA GLN A 453 -34.18 -31.86 -8.63
C GLN A 453 -35.44 -32.71 -8.51
N THR A 454 -35.39 -33.95 -9.00
CA THR A 454 -36.52 -34.89 -9.00
C THR A 454 -36.58 -35.80 -7.77
N ARG A 455 -35.67 -35.58 -6.78
CA ARG A 455 -35.53 -36.40 -5.57
C ARG A 455 -35.42 -37.90 -5.87
N GLY A 456 -34.57 -38.25 -6.83
CA GLY A 456 -34.28 -39.65 -7.19
C GLY A 456 -35.24 -40.27 -8.21
N ARG A 457 -36.32 -39.60 -8.61
CA ARG A 457 -37.31 -40.17 -9.54
C ARG A 457 -36.77 -40.27 -10.98
N LYS A 458 -36.18 -41.41 -11.32
CA LYS A 458 -35.51 -41.70 -12.62
C LYS A 458 -36.36 -41.34 -13.85
N ARG A 459 -37.68 -41.57 -13.85
CA ARG A 459 -38.56 -41.23 -14.99
C ARG A 459 -38.65 -39.71 -15.25
N HIS A 460 -38.81 -38.92 -14.19
CA HIS A 460 -38.91 -37.46 -14.30
C HIS A 460 -37.54 -36.85 -14.60
N ALA A 461 -36.45 -37.42 -14.06
CA ALA A 461 -35.10 -36.99 -14.38
C ALA A 461 -34.77 -37.20 -15.88
N ALA A 462 -35.25 -38.30 -16.47
CA ALA A 462 -35.08 -38.56 -17.90
C ALA A 462 -35.83 -37.51 -18.75
N GLU A 463 -37.05 -37.15 -18.38
CA GLU A 463 -37.82 -36.09 -19.05
C GLU A 463 -37.11 -34.73 -18.97
N LEU A 464 -36.56 -34.36 -17.81
CA LEU A 464 -35.80 -33.10 -17.65
C LEU A 464 -34.54 -33.04 -18.52
N LEU A 465 -33.91 -34.18 -18.78
CA LEU A 465 -32.73 -34.29 -19.65
C LEU A 465 -33.10 -34.46 -21.14
N GLY A 466 -34.40 -34.57 -21.47
CA GLY A 466 -34.87 -34.85 -22.83
C GLY A 466 -34.54 -36.27 -23.31
N TRP A 467 -34.32 -37.21 -22.38
CA TRP A 467 -33.98 -38.61 -22.65
C TRP A 467 -35.16 -39.54 -22.40
N GLY A 468 -35.17 -40.68 -23.09
CA GLY A 468 -36.07 -41.79 -22.73
C GLY A 468 -35.61 -42.46 -21.43
N ARG A 469 -36.57 -42.97 -20.62
CA ARG A 469 -36.30 -43.68 -19.35
C ARG A 469 -35.22 -44.76 -19.49
N ASN A 470 -35.31 -45.58 -20.54
CA ASN A 470 -34.36 -46.67 -20.79
C ASN A 470 -32.94 -46.16 -21.12
N THR A 471 -32.83 -44.99 -21.74
CA THR A 471 -31.54 -44.35 -22.04
C THR A 471 -30.88 -43.87 -20.76
N LEU A 472 -31.63 -43.24 -19.86
CA LEU A 472 -31.10 -42.82 -18.55
C LEU A 472 -30.66 -44.02 -17.71
N THR A 473 -31.46 -45.10 -17.66
CA THR A 473 -31.10 -46.31 -16.92
C THR A 473 -29.82 -46.96 -17.45
N ARG A 474 -29.66 -47.03 -18.79
CA ARG A 474 -28.42 -47.52 -19.40
C ARG A 474 -27.23 -46.63 -19.05
N LYS A 475 -27.38 -45.31 -19.11
CA LYS A 475 -26.32 -44.33 -18.79
C LYS A 475 -25.91 -44.35 -17.32
N LEU A 476 -26.86 -44.50 -16.40
CA LEU A 476 -26.57 -44.70 -14.98
C LEU A 476 -25.70 -45.93 -14.73
N LYS A 477 -25.98 -47.03 -15.45
CA LYS A 477 -25.18 -48.26 -15.36
C LYS A 477 -23.80 -48.12 -16.01
N GLU A 478 -23.71 -47.52 -17.19
CA GLU A 478 -22.44 -47.26 -17.89
C GLU A 478 -21.51 -46.33 -17.09
N LEU A 479 -22.06 -45.36 -16.35
CA LEU A 479 -21.31 -44.38 -15.56
C LEU A 479 -21.05 -44.80 -14.11
N GLY A 480 -21.50 -46.00 -13.70
CA GLY A 480 -21.33 -46.54 -12.35
C GLY A 480 -22.09 -45.77 -11.27
N MET A 481 -23.27 -45.22 -11.61
CA MET A 481 -24.07 -44.33 -10.76
C MET A 481 -25.33 -44.99 -10.18
N ASP A 482 -25.47 -46.31 -10.29
CA ASP A 482 -26.68 -46.99 -9.81
C ASP A 482 -26.63 -47.15 -8.28
N SER A 483 -27.62 -46.59 -7.60
CA SER A 483 -27.92 -46.87 -6.20
C SER A 483 -28.66 -48.21 -6.11
N THR A 484 -28.13 -49.14 -5.34
CA THR A 484 -28.68 -50.49 -5.09
C THR A 484 -29.89 -50.51 -4.15
N ASP A 485 -30.74 -49.48 -4.12
CA ASP A 485 -31.88 -49.42 -3.18
C ASP A 485 -33.10 -48.77 -3.84
N ASP A 486 -33.90 -49.55 -4.58
CA ASP A 486 -35.25 -49.16 -5.01
C ASP A 486 -36.09 -50.41 -5.40
N ASP A 487 -36.10 -51.44 -4.54
CA ASP A 487 -37.05 -52.57 -4.65
C ASP A 487 -37.93 -52.76 -3.39
N GLU A 488 -37.93 -51.82 -2.44
CA GLU A 488 -38.84 -51.87 -1.28
C GLU A 488 -39.46 -50.49 -1.04
N ASP A 489 -40.54 -50.13 -1.75
CA ASP A 489 -41.53 -49.16 -1.23
C ASP A 489 -42.84 -49.03 -2.05
N ASP A 490 -43.25 -50.06 -2.81
CA ASP A 490 -44.56 -50.07 -3.50
C ASP A 490 -45.57 -51.08 -2.91
N GLU A 491 -45.42 -51.44 -1.62
CA GLU A 491 -46.37 -52.33 -0.94
C GLU A 491 -46.97 -51.77 0.36
N VAL A 492 -47.13 -50.45 0.51
CA VAL A 492 -48.06 -49.89 1.52
C VAL A 492 -48.67 -48.56 1.04
N ARG A 493 -49.78 -48.60 0.28
CA ARG A 493 -50.94 -47.67 0.35
C ARG A 493 -51.93 -47.81 -0.83
N SER A 494 -52.88 -48.73 -0.70
CA SER A 494 -54.30 -48.67 -1.15
C SER A 494 -54.86 -50.10 -1.02
N ALA A 495 -55.74 -50.51 -0.10
CA ALA A 495 -57.00 -49.92 0.34
C ALA A 495 -57.85 -49.37 -0.81
#